data_AF-A0A7R6W609-F1
#
_entry.id   AF-A0A7R6W609-F1
#
_cell.length_a   1.000
_cell.length_b   1.000
_cell.length_c   1.000
_cell.angle_alpha   90.00
_cell.angle_beta   90.00
_cell.angle_gamma   90.00
#
_symmetry.space_group_name_H-M   'P 1'
#
loop_
_entity.id
_entity.type
_entity.pdbx_description
1 polymer ?
#
loop_
_entity_poly.entity_id
_entity_poly.type
_entity_poly.pdbx_seq_one_letter_code
_entity_poly.pdbx_strand_id
1 'polypeptide(L)'
;MKNKKQIKNESKDIVISTRLTSAEYTKMQLKITDASGHSIMKPSAYLRAAVLGVSVNLVDAEVERYKAYVAGKLGNNINQIAKRLHQHHNNRSISDATYQDVLEEFQKLNNELAILLAPIRG
;
A
#
# COMPACT_ATOMS: atom_id res chain seq x y z
N MET A 1 -9.84 2.66 -25.13
CA MET A 1 -9.40 2.37 -23.75
C MET A 1 -10.37 3.04 -22.79
N LYS A 2 -11.24 2.28 -22.10
CA LYS A 2 -12.22 2.86 -21.17
C LYS A 2 -11.55 3.24 -19.84
N ASN A 3 -11.82 4.46 -19.36
CA ASN A 3 -11.31 4.99 -18.09
C ASN A 3 -11.74 4.10 -16.90
N LYS A 4 -10.83 3.82 -15.96
CA LYS A 4 -11.06 3.00 -14.73
C LYS A 4 -12.30 3.41 -13.90
N LYS A 5 -12.80 4.63 -14.06
CA LYS A 5 -14.04 5.12 -13.41
C LYS A 5 -15.33 4.55 -14.04
N GLN A 6 -15.35 4.24 -15.34
CA GLN A 6 -16.55 3.75 -16.03
C GLN A 6 -16.89 2.28 -15.74
N ILE A 7 -15.90 1.46 -15.38
CA ILE A 7 -16.09 0.02 -15.10
C ILE A 7 -16.82 -0.20 -13.76
N LYS A 8 -16.87 0.81 -12.87
CA LYS A 8 -17.48 0.69 -11.54
C LYS A 8 -19.02 0.58 -11.54
N ASN A 9 -19.69 0.97 -12.63
CA ASN A 9 -21.16 1.07 -12.69
C ASN A 9 -21.81 0.17 -13.76
N GLU A 10 -21.13 -0.86 -14.26
CA GLU A 10 -21.81 -1.87 -15.08
C GLU A 10 -22.69 -2.77 -14.20
N SER A 11 -23.96 -2.93 -14.58
CA SER A 11 -24.91 -3.82 -13.91
C SER A 11 -24.43 -5.27 -14.01
N LYS A 12 -24.50 -5.99 -12.89
CA LYS A 12 -24.10 -7.40 -12.84
C LYS A 12 -25.28 -8.27 -13.27
N ASP A 13 -25.46 -8.43 -14.57
CA ASP A 13 -26.64 -9.11 -15.11
C ASP A 13 -26.50 -10.64 -15.14
N ILE A 14 -25.27 -11.16 -15.03
CA ILE A 14 -24.99 -12.61 -15.05
C ILE A 14 -24.79 -13.11 -13.61
N VAL A 15 -25.64 -14.07 -13.20
CA VAL A 15 -25.54 -14.75 -11.90
C VAL A 15 -24.86 -16.10 -12.07
N ILE A 16 -23.80 -16.34 -11.30
CA ILE A 16 -23.13 -17.64 -11.20
C ILE A 16 -23.36 -18.15 -9.77
N SER A 17 -23.99 -19.31 -9.65
CA SER A 17 -24.25 -19.96 -8.36
C SER A 17 -23.42 -21.23 -8.21
N THR A 18 -22.82 -21.44 -7.05
CA THR A 18 -22.06 -22.64 -6.70
C THR A 18 -22.61 -23.26 -5.42
N ARG A 19 -22.68 -24.60 -5.35
CA ARG A 19 -23.01 -25.31 -4.11
C ARG A 19 -21.72 -25.68 -3.39
N LEU A 20 -21.67 -25.43 -2.09
CA LEU A 20 -20.56 -25.77 -1.22
C LEU A 20 -21.02 -26.80 -0.20
N THR A 21 -20.14 -27.73 0.15
CA THR A 21 -20.30 -28.56 1.34
C THR A 21 -20.11 -27.71 2.60
N SER A 22 -20.57 -28.21 3.75
CA SER A 22 -20.39 -27.52 5.04
C SER A 22 -18.92 -27.25 5.35
N ALA A 23 -18.03 -28.20 5.06
CA ALA A 23 -16.58 -28.05 5.27
C ALA A 23 -15.94 -26.97 4.38
N GLU A 24 -16.37 -26.87 3.12
CA GLU A 24 -15.88 -25.85 2.18
C GLU A 24 -16.40 -24.46 2.55
N TYR A 25 -17.64 -24.37 3.03
CA TYR A 25 -18.22 -23.13 3.51
C TYR A 25 -17.48 -22.58 4.73
N THR A 26 -17.13 -23.43 5.70
CA THR A 26 -16.31 -23.03 6.85
C THR A 26 -14.92 -22.55 6.44
N LYS A 27 -14.27 -23.22 5.49
CA LYS A 27 -12.96 -22.78 4.94
C LYS A 27 -13.07 -21.42 4.27
N MET A 28 -14.16 -21.15 3.56
CA MET A 28 -14.43 -19.83 2.98
C MET A 28 -14.63 -18.79 4.07
N GLN A 29 -15.45 -19.09 5.09
CA GLN A 29 -15.70 -18.19 6.21
C GLN A 29 -14.42 -17.80 6.95
N LEU A 30 -13.54 -18.75 7.23
CA LEU A 30 -12.24 -18.49 7.86
C LEU A 30 -11.35 -17.56 7.04
N LYS A 31 -11.45 -17.58 5.71
CA LYS A 31 -10.66 -16.71 4.81
C LYS A 31 -11.23 -15.30 4.67
N ILE A 32 -12.53 -15.11 4.90
CA ILE A 32 -13.20 -13.80 4.80
C ILE A 32 -13.34 -13.09 6.14
N THR A 33 -13.01 -13.77 7.24
CA THR A 33 -13.17 -13.28 8.60
C THR A 33 -11.80 -12.99 9.22
N ASP A 34 -11.66 -11.85 9.88
CA ASP A 34 -10.45 -11.48 10.60
C ASP A 34 -10.28 -12.30 11.90
N ALA A 35 -9.09 -12.25 12.50
CA ALA A 35 -8.80 -12.84 13.82
C ALA A 35 -9.71 -12.29 14.94
N SER A 36 -10.35 -11.14 14.72
CA SER A 36 -11.34 -10.53 15.61
C SER A 36 -12.81 -10.86 15.26
N GLY A 37 -13.07 -11.80 14.36
CA GLY A 37 -14.43 -12.26 14.03
C GLY A 37 -15.22 -11.34 13.08
N HIS A 38 -14.62 -10.27 12.59
CA HIS A 38 -15.27 -9.34 11.67
C HIS A 38 -15.09 -9.80 10.22
N SER A 39 -16.17 -9.79 9.43
CA SER A 39 -16.10 -10.09 7.99
C SER A 39 -15.44 -8.93 7.24
N ILE A 40 -14.20 -9.14 6.80
CA ILE A 40 -13.42 -8.19 5.99
C ILE A 40 -13.99 -8.09 4.58
N MET A 41 -14.60 -9.17 4.07
CA MET A 41 -15.08 -9.26 2.69
C MET A 41 -16.42 -10.00 2.58
N LYS A 42 -17.29 -9.52 1.68
CA LYS A 42 -18.52 -10.23 1.33
C LYS A 42 -18.19 -11.55 0.61
N PRO A 43 -18.89 -12.67 0.89
CA PRO A 43 -18.65 -13.95 0.21
C PRO A 43 -18.66 -13.86 -1.33
N SER A 44 -19.56 -13.04 -1.88
CA SER A 44 -19.65 -12.79 -3.33
C SER A 44 -18.41 -12.10 -3.91
N ALA A 45 -17.76 -11.23 -3.13
CA ALA A 45 -16.54 -10.55 -3.55
C ALA A 45 -15.35 -11.51 -3.50
N TYR A 46 -15.27 -12.36 -2.47
CA TYR A 46 -14.26 -13.40 -2.33
C TYR A 46 -14.34 -14.44 -3.48
N LEU A 47 -15.53 -14.99 -3.75
CA LEU A 47 -15.74 -15.95 -4.85
C LEU A 47 -15.40 -15.34 -6.21
N ARG A 48 -15.81 -14.09 -6.45
CA ARG A 48 -15.50 -13.40 -7.71
C ARG A 48 -13.99 -13.22 -7.89
N ALA A 49 -13.27 -12.86 -6.83
CA ALA A 49 -11.83 -12.69 -6.91
C ALA A 49 -11.09 -14.02 -7.10
N ALA A 50 -11.53 -15.09 -6.41
CA ALA A 50 -11.02 -16.43 -6.58
C ALA A 50 -11.22 -16.98 -8.01
N VAL A 51 -12.41 -16.78 -8.60
CA VAL A 51 -12.73 -17.24 -9.98
C VAL A 51 -11.96 -16.44 -11.03
N LEU A 52 -11.78 -15.14 -10.84
CA LEU A 52 -11.08 -14.28 -11.80
C LEU A 52 -9.55 -14.40 -11.71
N GLY A 53 -9.01 -15.27 -10.85
CA GLY A 53 -7.57 -15.45 -10.65
C GLY A 53 -6.85 -14.18 -10.18
N VAL A 54 -7.61 -13.19 -9.70
CA VAL A 54 -7.04 -11.99 -9.09
C VAL A 54 -6.63 -12.41 -7.69
N SER A 55 -5.32 -12.47 -7.44
CA SER A 55 -4.80 -12.65 -6.09
C SER A 55 -5.56 -11.71 -5.16
N VAL A 56 -6.26 -12.27 -4.18
CA VAL A 56 -6.96 -11.48 -3.16
C VAL A 56 -5.88 -10.91 -2.27
N ASN A 57 -5.25 -9.84 -2.72
CA ASN A 57 -4.43 -9.02 -1.86
C ASN A 57 -5.41 -8.37 -0.89
N LEU A 58 -5.48 -8.93 0.33
CA LEU A 58 -6.06 -8.29 1.50
C LEU A 58 -5.20 -7.04 1.77
N VAL A 59 -5.41 -5.99 0.97
CA VAL A 59 -4.81 -4.70 1.21
C VAL A 59 -5.66 -4.07 2.29
N ASP A 60 -5.17 -4.15 3.53
CA ASP A 60 -5.71 -3.36 4.62
C ASP A 60 -5.53 -1.87 4.26
N ALA A 61 -6.63 -1.23 3.91
CA ALA A 61 -6.64 0.15 3.46
C ALA A 61 -6.24 1.11 4.58
N GLU A 62 -6.40 0.74 5.85
CA GLU A 62 -5.96 1.56 6.99
C GLU A 62 -4.44 1.52 7.12
N VAL A 63 -3.84 0.34 6.98
CA VAL A 63 -2.38 0.17 7.00
C VAL A 63 -1.73 0.93 5.84
N GLU A 64 -2.26 0.84 4.62
CA GLU A 64 -1.73 1.60 3.48
C GLU A 64 -1.87 3.12 3.65
N ARG A 65 -2.99 3.60 4.22
CA ARG A 65 -3.15 5.02 4.56
C ARG A 65 -2.15 5.46 5.63
N TYR A 66 -1.91 4.61 6.62
CA TYR A 66 -0.93 4.90 7.67
C TYR A 66 0.49 4.92 7.12
N LYS A 67 0.87 3.98 6.26
CA LYS A 67 2.16 3.98 5.54
C LYS A 67 2.36 5.28 4.75
N ALA A 68 1.34 5.68 3.97
CA ALA A 68 1.38 6.92 3.20
C ALA A 68 1.50 8.17 4.10
N TYR A 69 0.81 8.18 5.25
CA TYR A 69 0.90 9.26 6.23
C TYR A 69 2.31 9.37 6.83
N VAL A 70 2.88 8.26 7.28
CA VAL A 70 4.23 8.22 7.86
C VAL A 70 5.27 8.62 6.81
N ALA A 71 5.16 8.10 5.59
CA ALA A 71 6.01 8.51 4.47
C ALA A 71 5.96 10.01 4.20
N GLY A 72 4.76 10.60 4.19
CA GLY A 72 4.58 12.04 4.02
C GLY A 72 5.24 12.86 5.12
N LYS A 73 5.17 12.41 6.38
CA LYS A 73 5.85 13.08 7.51
C LYS A 73 7.37 12.98 7.41
N LEU A 74 7.90 11.80 7.09
CA LEU A 74 9.33 11.59 6.91
C LEU A 74 9.87 12.42 5.73
N GLY A 75 9.18 12.44 4.59
CA GLY A 75 9.56 13.26 3.44
C GLY A 75 9.59 14.76 3.75
N ASN A 76 8.63 15.25 4.53
CA ASN A 76 8.64 16.65 4.98
C ASN A 76 9.84 16.97 5.88
N ASN A 77 10.22 16.06 6.78
CA ASN A 77 11.39 16.23 7.63
C ASN A 77 12.68 16.22 6.82
N ILE A 78 12.84 15.27 5.89
CA ILE A 78 13.99 15.21 4.97
C ILE A 78 14.12 16.53 4.19
N ASN A 79 13.01 17.05 3.65
CA ASN A 79 13.01 18.30 2.91
C ASN A 79 13.43 19.51 3.78
N GLN A 80 12.99 19.56 5.04
CA GLN A 80 13.41 20.62 5.97
C GLN A 80 14.90 20.54 6.28
N ILE A 81 15.43 19.34 6.53
CA ILE A 81 16.86 19.15 6.82
C ILE A 81 17.69 19.48 5.58
N ALA A 82 17.28 19.01 4.39
CA ALA A 82 17.96 19.33 3.13
C ALA A 82 17.99 20.84 2.86
N LYS A 83 16.89 21.57 3.10
CA LYS A 83 16.86 23.04 2.98
C LYS A 83 17.83 23.72 3.94
N ARG A 84 17.87 23.30 5.21
CA ARG A 84 18.80 23.84 6.19
C ARG A 84 20.25 23.52 5.83
N LEU A 85 20.53 22.29 5.43
CA LEU A 85 21.86 21.86 5.00
C LEU A 85 22.36 22.71 3.83
N HIS A 86 21.52 22.96 2.83
CA HIS A 86 21.84 23.82 1.69
C HIS A 86 22.09 25.28 2.11
N GLN A 87 21.31 25.82 3.05
CA GLN A 87 21.53 27.16 3.60
C GLN A 87 22.85 27.25 4.37
N HIS A 88 23.19 26.25 5.18
CA HIS A 88 24.44 26.21 5.93
C HIS A 88 25.67 26.03 5.01
N HIS A 89 25.52 25.28 3.91
CA HIS A 89 26.52 25.15 2.86
C HIS A 89 26.76 26.49 2.14
N ASN A 90 25.70 27.19 1.72
CA ASN A 90 25.81 28.52 1.10
C ASN A 90 26.45 29.57 2.04
N ASN A 91 26.23 29.44 3.35
CA ASN A 91 26.85 30.30 4.36
C ASN A 91 28.29 29.88 4.74
N ARG A 92 28.90 28.94 4.00
CA ARG A 92 30.24 28.35 4.25
C ARG A 92 30.43 27.79 5.67
N SER A 93 29.35 27.46 6.35
CA SER A 93 29.41 26.89 7.71
C SER A 93 29.66 25.38 7.71
N ILE A 94 29.51 24.72 6.56
CA ILE A 94 29.71 23.27 6.39
C ILE A 94 30.66 23.05 5.20
N SER A 95 31.56 22.07 5.33
CA SER A 95 32.47 21.69 4.25
C SER A 95 31.74 20.96 3.12
N ASP A 96 32.26 21.07 1.90
CA ASP A 96 31.69 20.36 0.74
C ASP A 96 31.66 18.84 0.94
N ALA A 97 32.65 18.29 1.64
CA ALA A 97 32.70 16.87 1.98
C ALA A 97 31.53 16.45 2.88
N THR A 98 31.28 17.18 3.97
CA THR A 98 30.16 16.89 4.88
C THR A 98 28.80 17.12 4.20
N TYR A 99 28.70 18.09 3.29
CA TYR A 99 27.49 18.29 2.49
C TYR A 99 27.21 17.08 1.58
N GLN A 100 28.24 16.54 0.94
CA GLN A 100 28.13 15.40 0.06
C GLN A 100 27.81 14.10 0.82
N ASP A 101 28.46 13.86 1.96
CA ASP A 101 28.17 12.70 2.82
C ASP A 101 26.70 12.66 3.27
N VAL A 102 26.16 13.81 3.68
CA VAL A 102 24.76 13.90 4.12
C VAL A 102 23.77 13.71 2.95
N LEU A 103 24.13 14.15 1.74
CA LEU A 103 23.32 13.88 0.55
C LEU A 103 23.29 12.40 0.18
N GLU A 104 24.41 11.70 0.30
CA GLU A 104 24.46 10.25 0.06
C GLU A 104 23.60 9.49 1.07
N GLU A 105 23.63 9.88 2.35
CA GLU A 105 22.74 9.30 3.37
C GLU A 105 21.26 9.58 3.09
N PHE A 106 20.90 10.77 2.61
CA PHE A 106 19.52 11.02 2.18
C PHE A 106 19.08 10.14 1.01
N GLN A 107 19.99 9.86 0.08
CA GLN A 107 19.71 8.97 -1.04
C GLN A 107 19.48 7.53 -0.57
N LYS A 108 20.27 7.05 0.40
CA LYS A 108 20.04 5.73 1.03
C LYS A 108 18.69 5.67 1.73
N LEU A 109 18.36 6.66 2.56
CA LEU A 109 17.06 6.74 3.25
C LEU A 109 15.87 6.75 2.30
N ASN A 110 15.99 7.45 1.16
CA ASN A 110 14.93 7.49 0.16
C ASN A 110 14.74 6.13 -0.52
N ASN A 111 15.84 5.40 -0.79
CA ASN A 111 15.77 4.05 -1.35
C ASN A 111 15.13 3.06 -0.36
N GLU A 112 15.47 3.13 0.92
CA GLU A 112 14.85 2.31 1.96
C GLU A 112 13.35 2.59 2.11
N LEU A 113 12.96 3.87 2.11
CA LEU A 113 11.55 4.25 2.12
C LEU A 113 10.79 3.73 0.90
N ALA A 114 11.40 3.78 -0.29
CA ALA A 114 10.80 3.24 -1.50
C ALA A 114 10.57 1.71 -1.41
N ILE A 115 11.49 0.98 -0.79
CA ILE A 115 11.35 -0.46 -0.54
C ILE A 115 10.23 -0.73 0.47
N LEU A 116 10.18 0.01 1.57
CA LEU A 116 9.16 -0.15 2.63
C LEU A 116 7.74 0.22 2.16
N LEU A 117 7.64 1.15 1.21
CA LEU A 117 6.38 1.59 0.61
C LEU A 117 6.01 0.80 -0.65
N ALA A 118 6.87 -0.13 -1.09
CA ALA A 118 6.53 -1.01 -2.18
C ALA A 118 5.30 -1.85 -1.79
N PRO A 119 4.33 -2.03 -2.71
CA PRO A 119 3.19 -2.88 -2.44
C PRO A 119 3.71 -4.30 -2.15
N ILE A 120 3.22 -4.90 -1.06
CA ILE A 120 3.52 -6.29 -0.72
C ILE A 120 3.00 -7.13 -1.88
N ARG A 121 3.93 -7.63 -2.71
CA ARG A 121 3.61 -8.60 -3.75
C ARG A 121 3.42 -9.94 -3.02
N GLY A 122 2.16 -10.27 -2.74
CA GLY A 122 1.76 -11.63 -2.37
C GLY A 122 1.90 -12.58 -3.55
#